data_AF-K9HUK6-F1
#
_entry.id   AF-K9HUK6-F1
#
_cell.length_a   1.000
_cell.length_b   1.000
_cell.length_c   1.000
_cell.angle_alpha   90.00
_cell.angle_beta   90.00
_cell.angle_gamma   90.00
#
_symmetry.space_group_name_H-M   'P 1'
#
loop_
_entity.id
_entity.type
_entity.pdbx_description
1 polymer ?
#
loop_
_entity_poly.entity_id
_entity_poly.type
_entity_poly.pdbx_seq_one_letter_code
_entity_poly.pdbx_strand_id
1 'polypeptide(L)'
;MDDRQPTSLGNLSRLLQRPDFVALTLAEVMVAMVFLVIIIGAASGAFATNEPSREALMEERERLMALENALGKGLGKSEVVPADVDALFSRLVALSELETQVARLKEELSEERAQKEEMASSLTDDKRELLAKYSDVKHQLEAERQAREAAERRLKATEDFAKALAARLQEAQQQADDLEAEMADKRQQNQVLRSRVAKLEEVTGGGAGIGAPACWRKGDDPDGALQYLANVKAFNGYLIVSPAWPASRADQAAALGLDRQMLGGVMSRSDFRRVFRRIYDDSERRGCRYYVRYDNNAVTDANQLRAMDELVEGHVYIYRTRLR
;
A
#
# COMPACT_ATOMS: atom_id res chain seq x y z
N MET A 1 35.76 10.21 -36.96
CA MET A 1 35.57 9.17 -37.98
C MET A 1 35.36 7.87 -37.25
N ASP A 2 34.11 7.52 -37.01
CA ASP A 2 33.74 6.20 -36.49
C ASP A 2 32.36 5.88 -37.07
N ASP A 3 32.39 5.16 -38.19
CA ASP A 3 31.24 4.68 -38.94
C ASP A 3 30.79 3.36 -38.32
N ARG A 4 29.58 3.33 -37.74
CA ARG A 4 28.87 2.08 -37.46
C ARG A 4 27.46 2.14 -38.04
N GLN A 5 27.29 1.41 -39.13
CA GLN A 5 26.01 1.09 -39.75
C GLN A 5 25.15 0.24 -38.81
N PRO A 6 23.83 0.50 -38.70
CA PRO A 6 22.90 -0.41 -38.06
C PRO A 6 22.49 -1.55 -39.01
N THR A 7 22.58 -2.79 -38.50
CA THR A 7 22.27 -4.03 -39.22
C THR A 7 20.76 -4.28 -39.35
N SER A 8 20.42 -4.77 -40.54
CA SER A 8 19.10 -5.07 -41.11
C SER A 8 18.41 -6.32 -40.53
N LEU A 9 18.06 -6.31 -39.24
CA LEU A 9 17.20 -7.37 -38.65
C LEU A 9 15.86 -6.84 -38.10
N GLY A 10 15.54 -5.55 -38.32
CA GLY A 10 14.34 -4.90 -37.79
C GLY A 10 13.05 -5.03 -38.61
N ASN A 11 13.03 -5.80 -39.71
CA ASN A 11 11.90 -5.80 -40.66
C ASN A 11 11.07 -7.09 -40.71
N LEU A 12 11.40 -8.15 -39.97
CA LEU A 12 10.56 -9.36 -39.90
C LEU A 12 9.47 -9.29 -38.82
N SER A 13 9.55 -8.37 -37.86
CA SER A 13 8.54 -8.18 -36.81
C SER A 13 7.33 -7.35 -37.26
N ARG A 14 7.39 -6.67 -38.42
CA ARG A 14 6.28 -5.86 -38.95
C ARG A 14 5.32 -6.61 -39.88
N LEU A 15 5.62 -7.85 -40.26
CA LEU A 15 4.73 -8.67 -41.10
C LEU A 15 3.75 -9.54 -40.31
N LEU A 16 3.84 -9.57 -38.98
CA LEU A 16 2.86 -10.24 -38.09
C LEU A 16 1.80 -9.28 -37.51
N GLN A 17 1.79 -8.01 -37.95
CA GLN A 17 0.79 -7.00 -37.57
C GLN A 17 -0.25 -6.76 -38.68
N ARG A 18 -0.90 -7.83 -39.16
CA ARG A 18 -2.19 -7.72 -39.85
C ARG A 18 -3.28 -8.35 -38.99
N PRO A 19 -4.15 -7.57 -38.32
CA PRO A 19 -5.13 -8.07 -37.37
C PRO A 19 -6.48 -8.41 -38.04
N ASP A 20 -6.46 -9.06 -39.21
CA ASP A 20 -7.70 -9.42 -39.94
C ASP A 20 -7.95 -10.93 -39.98
N PHE A 21 -7.13 -11.74 -39.30
CA PHE A 21 -7.59 -13.06 -38.91
C PHE A 21 -8.51 -12.88 -37.71
N VAL A 22 -9.81 -12.79 -38.01
CA VAL A 22 -10.90 -12.97 -37.06
C VAL A 22 -10.63 -14.28 -36.34
N ALA A 23 -9.96 -14.18 -35.18
CA ALA A 23 -9.88 -15.25 -34.23
C ALA A 23 -11.31 -15.46 -33.78
N LEU A 24 -12.01 -16.38 -34.46
CA LEU A 24 -13.34 -16.81 -34.04
C LEU A 24 -13.20 -17.18 -32.57
N THR A 25 -13.81 -16.37 -31.72
CA THR A 25 -13.73 -16.61 -30.30
C THR A 25 -14.40 -17.95 -30.04
N LEU A 26 -13.93 -18.70 -29.04
CA LEU A 26 -14.55 -19.98 -28.65
C LEU A 26 -16.08 -19.85 -28.51
N ALA A 27 -16.55 -18.67 -28.10
CA ALA A 27 -17.96 -18.30 -28.02
C ALA A 27 -18.68 -18.34 -29.38
N GLU A 28 -18.10 -17.85 -30.47
CA GLU A 28 -18.70 -17.87 -31.81
C GLU A 28 -18.80 -19.30 -32.36
N VAL A 29 -17.79 -20.15 -32.10
CA VAL A 29 -17.82 -21.58 -32.46
C VAL A 29 -18.92 -22.32 -31.69
N MET A 30 -19.09 -22.00 -30.40
CA MET A 30 -20.15 -22.58 -29.56
C MET A 30 -21.54 -22.16 -30.03
N VAL A 31 -21.73 -20.90 -30.42
CA VAL A 31 -23.00 -20.41 -30.98
C VAL A 31 -23.31 -21.11 -32.31
N ALA A 32 -22.32 -21.26 -33.20
CA ALA A 32 -22.50 -21.98 -34.46
C ALA A 32 -22.87 -23.46 -34.25
N MET A 33 -22.28 -24.14 -33.26
CA MET A 33 -22.64 -25.51 -32.91
C MET A 33 -24.08 -25.63 -32.38
N VAL A 34 -24.54 -24.70 -31.54
CA VAL A 34 -25.93 -24.69 -31.05
C VAL A 34 -26.93 -24.52 -32.19
N PHE A 35 -26.64 -23.63 -33.15
CA PHE A 35 -27.48 -23.47 -34.35
C PHE A 35 -27.51 -24.75 -35.20
N LEU A 36 -26.38 -25.44 -35.36
CA LEU A 36 -26.32 -26.73 -36.06
C LEU A 36 -27.17 -27.81 -35.39
N VAL A 37 -27.13 -27.90 -34.05
CA VAL A 37 -27.97 -28.85 -33.29
C VAL A 37 -29.46 -28.52 -33.42
N ILE A 38 -29.83 -27.24 -33.41
CA ILE A 38 -31.23 -26.81 -33.63
C ILE A 38 -31.69 -27.16 -35.05
N ILE A 39 -30.85 -26.95 -36.07
CA ILE A 39 -31.18 -27.28 -37.47
C ILE A 39 -31.33 -28.80 -37.64
N ILE A 40 -30.43 -29.60 -37.06
CA ILE A 40 -30.52 -31.07 -37.09
C ILE A 40 -31.76 -31.54 -36.31
N GLY A 41 -32.06 -30.93 -35.17
CA GLY A 41 -33.26 -31.19 -34.37
C GLY A 41 -34.56 -30.82 -35.08
N ALA A 42 -34.58 -29.71 -35.81
CA ALA A 42 -35.72 -29.29 -36.62
C ALA A 42 -35.91 -30.19 -37.85
N ALA A 43 -34.82 -30.62 -38.49
CA ALA A 43 -34.86 -31.57 -39.60
C ALA A 43 -35.31 -32.98 -39.17
N SER A 44 -34.99 -33.40 -37.94
CA SER A 44 -35.45 -34.68 -37.37
C SER A 44 -36.86 -34.60 -36.76
N GLY A 45 -37.30 -33.43 -36.29
CA GLY A 45 -38.69 -33.19 -35.84
C GLY A 45 -39.71 -33.17 -36.99
N ALA A 46 -39.29 -32.84 -38.22
CA ALA A 46 -40.15 -32.90 -39.41
C ALA A 46 -40.47 -34.33 -39.89
N PHE A 47 -39.84 -35.36 -39.30
CA PHE A 47 -40.14 -36.77 -39.60
C PHE A 47 -41.13 -37.44 -38.62
N ALA A 48 -41.59 -36.72 -37.59
CA ALA A 48 -42.42 -37.30 -36.52
C ALA A 48 -43.94 -37.11 -36.67
N THR A 49 -44.45 -36.72 -37.85
CA THR A 49 -45.90 -36.63 -38.12
C THR A 49 -46.33 -37.39 -39.37
N ASN A 50 -45.61 -38.43 -39.78
CA ASN A 50 -46.19 -39.43 -40.66
C ASN A 50 -46.86 -40.51 -39.81
N GLU A 51 -48.16 -40.33 -39.61
CA GLU A 51 -49.09 -41.28 -38.99
C GLU A 51 -49.88 -42.11 -40.06
N PRO A 52 -49.30 -42.66 -41.15
CA PRO A 52 -50.11 -43.43 -42.12
C PRO A 52 -50.50 -44.83 -41.61
N SER A 53 -50.04 -45.25 -40.43
CA SER A 53 -50.25 -46.63 -39.97
C SER A 53 -51.56 -46.88 -39.24
N ARG A 54 -52.28 -45.86 -38.75
CA ARG A 54 -53.58 -46.09 -38.06
C ARG A 54 -54.76 -46.21 -39.02
N GLU A 55 -54.81 -45.39 -40.07
CA GLU A 55 -55.86 -45.48 -41.09
C GLU A 55 -55.70 -46.76 -41.94
N ALA A 56 -54.47 -47.12 -42.33
CA ALA A 56 -54.21 -48.36 -43.06
C ALA A 56 -54.58 -49.62 -42.26
N LEU A 57 -54.32 -49.64 -40.94
CA LEU A 57 -54.72 -50.76 -40.07
C LEU A 57 -56.23 -50.82 -39.82
N MET A 58 -56.92 -49.67 -39.83
CA MET A 58 -58.39 -49.63 -39.72
C MET A 58 -59.06 -50.10 -41.01
N GLU A 59 -58.51 -49.74 -42.18
CA GLU A 59 -58.98 -50.20 -43.49
C GLU A 59 -58.76 -51.72 -43.67
N GLU A 60 -57.62 -52.26 -43.24
CA GLU A 60 -57.35 -53.70 -43.25
C GLU A 60 -58.32 -54.46 -42.32
N ARG A 61 -58.64 -53.89 -41.15
CA ARG A 61 -59.59 -54.46 -40.18
C ARG A 61 -61.04 -54.44 -40.71
N GLU A 62 -61.45 -53.38 -41.40
CA GLU A 62 -62.76 -53.34 -42.06
C GLU A 62 -62.87 -54.35 -43.20
N ARG A 63 -61.80 -54.53 -44.00
CA ARG A 63 -61.77 -55.56 -45.05
C ARG A 63 -61.87 -56.97 -44.48
N LEU A 64 -61.20 -57.25 -43.35
CA LEU A 64 -61.29 -58.55 -42.68
C LEU A 64 -62.69 -58.80 -42.09
N MET A 65 -63.32 -57.80 -41.47
CA MET A 65 -64.71 -57.93 -41.00
C MET A 65 -65.71 -58.10 -42.14
N ALA A 66 -65.50 -57.43 -43.29
CA ALA A 66 -66.34 -57.62 -44.47
C ALA A 66 -66.20 -59.03 -45.06
N LEU A 67 -64.98 -59.59 -45.06
CA LEU A 67 -64.72 -60.95 -45.52
C LEU A 67 -65.35 -62.00 -44.59
N GLU A 68 -65.27 -61.80 -43.28
CA GLU A 68 -65.87 -62.69 -42.27
C GLU A 68 -67.41 -62.70 -42.38
N ASN A 69 -68.01 -61.54 -42.63
CA ASN A 69 -69.46 -61.41 -42.85
C ASN A 69 -69.91 -62.04 -44.19
N ALA A 70 -69.05 -62.01 -45.22
CA ALA A 70 -69.29 -62.67 -46.50
C ALA A 70 -69.18 -64.20 -46.39
N LEU A 71 -68.20 -64.72 -45.63
CA LEU A 71 -68.07 -66.15 -45.34
C LEU A 71 -69.20 -66.66 -44.44
N GLY A 72 -69.62 -65.89 -43.43
CA GLY A 72 -70.75 -66.22 -42.56
C GLY A 72 -72.09 -66.30 -43.30
N LYS A 73 -72.29 -65.49 -44.35
CA LYS A 73 -73.48 -65.56 -45.22
C LYS A 73 -73.40 -66.63 -46.30
N GLY A 74 -72.20 -67.06 -46.69
CA GLY A 74 -71.99 -68.13 -47.70
C GLY A 74 -72.22 -69.55 -47.18
N LEU A 75 -72.09 -69.77 -45.87
CA LEU A 75 -72.22 -71.10 -45.26
C LEU A 75 -73.67 -71.50 -44.88
N GLY A 76 -74.65 -70.60 -45.09
CA GLY A 76 -76.06 -70.85 -44.78
C GLY A 76 -76.84 -71.69 -45.80
N LYS A 77 -76.21 -72.16 -46.89
CA LYS A 77 -76.83 -73.04 -47.89
C LYS A 77 -75.83 -74.11 -48.34
N SER A 78 -75.60 -75.08 -47.46
CA SER A 78 -75.00 -76.36 -47.85
C SER A 78 -76.13 -77.29 -48.30
N GLU A 79 -76.15 -77.59 -49.59
CA GLU A 79 -76.75 -78.81 -50.08
C GLU A 79 -75.78 -79.41 -51.12
N VAL A 80 -75.54 -80.72 -50.97
CA VAL A 80 -74.78 -81.63 -51.84
C VAL A 80 -73.26 -81.72 -51.60
N VAL A 81 -72.91 -82.76 -50.82
CA VAL A 81 -71.65 -83.53 -50.85
C VAL A 81 -71.94 -84.76 -51.73
N PRO A 82 -71.08 -85.19 -52.68
CA PRO A 82 -70.00 -86.10 -52.30
C PRO A 82 -68.67 -86.03 -53.07
N ALA A 83 -67.63 -86.47 -52.34
CA ALA A 83 -66.44 -87.16 -52.80
C ALA A 83 -65.32 -86.35 -53.47
N ASP A 84 -64.69 -85.49 -52.66
CA ASP A 84 -63.23 -85.57 -52.53
C ASP A 84 -62.86 -85.36 -51.05
N VAL A 85 -62.90 -86.46 -50.29
CA VAL A 85 -62.62 -86.48 -48.85
C VAL A 85 -61.17 -86.03 -48.59
N ASP A 86 -60.27 -86.27 -49.54
CA ASP A 86 -58.88 -85.82 -49.48
C ASP A 86 -58.78 -84.30 -49.62
N ALA A 87 -59.63 -83.68 -50.45
CA ALA A 87 -59.68 -82.21 -50.57
C ALA A 87 -60.23 -81.54 -49.30
N LEU A 88 -61.21 -82.14 -48.62
CA LEU A 88 -61.73 -81.65 -47.34
C LEU A 88 -60.70 -81.83 -46.20
N PHE A 89 -60.02 -82.98 -46.14
CA PHE A 89 -58.92 -83.20 -45.19
C PHE A 89 -57.77 -82.23 -45.43
N SER A 90 -57.38 -82.01 -46.69
CA SER A 90 -56.31 -81.05 -47.06
C SER A 90 -56.67 -79.63 -46.65
N ARG A 91 -57.94 -79.23 -46.79
CA ARG A 91 -58.43 -77.93 -46.26
C ARG A 91 -58.42 -77.86 -44.75
N LEU A 92 -58.78 -78.94 -44.05
CA LEU A 92 -58.78 -78.98 -42.59
C LEU A 92 -57.35 -78.89 -42.03
N VAL A 93 -56.40 -79.60 -42.66
CA VAL A 93 -54.98 -79.52 -42.34
C VAL A 93 -54.45 -78.11 -42.60
N ALA A 94 -54.77 -77.51 -43.75
CA ALA A 94 -54.40 -76.13 -44.06
C ALA A 94 -55.01 -75.11 -43.09
N LEU A 95 -56.22 -75.33 -42.59
CA LEU A 95 -56.83 -74.50 -41.55
C LEU A 95 -56.11 -74.63 -40.21
N SER A 96 -55.73 -75.84 -39.80
CA SER A 96 -54.95 -76.03 -38.57
C SER A 96 -53.55 -75.40 -38.66
N GLU A 97 -52.93 -75.47 -39.84
CA GLU A 97 -51.66 -74.80 -40.14
C GLU A 97 -51.82 -73.27 -40.11
N LEU A 98 -52.97 -72.76 -40.56
CA LEU A 98 -53.29 -71.34 -40.47
C LEU A 98 -53.50 -70.90 -39.01
N GLU A 99 -54.18 -71.70 -38.19
CA GLU A 99 -54.38 -71.43 -36.77
C GLU A 99 -53.05 -71.39 -36.00
N THR A 100 -52.13 -72.31 -36.29
CA THR A 100 -50.78 -72.29 -35.68
C THR A 100 -49.97 -71.08 -36.14
N GLN A 101 -50.06 -70.68 -37.40
CA GLN A 101 -49.43 -69.44 -37.90
C GLN A 101 -50.03 -68.19 -37.27
N VAL A 102 -51.36 -68.12 -37.09
CA VAL A 102 -52.02 -67.00 -36.42
C VAL A 102 -51.63 -66.94 -34.94
N ALA A 103 -51.51 -68.08 -34.26
CA ALA A 103 -51.03 -68.13 -32.88
C ALA A 103 -49.59 -67.60 -32.78
N ARG A 104 -48.70 -68.05 -33.68
CA ARG A 104 -47.30 -67.60 -33.72
C ARG A 104 -47.18 -66.10 -34.01
N LEU A 105 -47.91 -65.58 -34.98
CA LEU A 105 -47.93 -64.15 -35.30
C LEU A 105 -48.48 -63.30 -34.15
N LYS A 106 -49.47 -63.81 -33.41
CA LYS A 106 -49.97 -63.13 -32.20
C LYS A 106 -48.91 -63.06 -31.11
N GLU A 107 -48.13 -64.12 -30.94
CA GLU A 107 -47.04 -64.17 -29.97
C GLU A 107 -45.91 -63.21 -30.37
N GLU A 108 -45.43 -63.27 -31.61
CA GLU A 108 -44.44 -62.33 -32.16
C GLU A 108 -44.90 -60.86 -32.05
N LEU A 109 -46.17 -60.57 -32.34
CA LEU A 109 -46.75 -59.23 -32.17
C LEU A 109 -46.80 -58.79 -30.70
N SER A 110 -47.04 -59.73 -29.77
CA SER A 110 -47.05 -59.43 -28.33
C SER A 110 -45.65 -59.14 -27.80
N GLU A 111 -44.64 -59.88 -28.27
CA GLU A 111 -43.24 -59.66 -27.93
C GLU A 111 -42.73 -58.32 -28.48
N GLU A 112 -43.02 -58.01 -29.75
CA GLU A 112 -42.65 -56.71 -30.34
C GLU A 112 -43.31 -55.53 -29.59
N ARG A 113 -44.57 -55.70 -29.14
CA ARG A 113 -45.25 -54.66 -28.37
C ARG A 113 -44.60 -54.47 -27.01
N ALA A 114 -44.26 -55.55 -26.31
CA ALA A 114 -43.54 -55.49 -25.05
C ALA A 114 -42.16 -54.81 -25.21
N GLN A 115 -41.40 -55.15 -26.26
CA GLN A 115 -40.12 -54.50 -26.56
C GLN A 115 -40.28 -53.01 -26.90
N LYS A 116 -41.32 -52.63 -27.65
CA LYS A 116 -41.61 -51.23 -27.95
C LYS A 116 -42.00 -50.44 -26.70
N GLU A 117 -42.78 -51.01 -25.80
CA GLU A 117 -43.13 -50.38 -24.52
C GLU A 117 -41.91 -50.23 -23.61
N GLU A 118 -41.05 -51.25 -23.52
CA GLU A 118 -39.80 -51.18 -22.78
C GLU A 118 -38.87 -50.09 -23.34
N MET A 119 -38.67 -50.06 -24.67
CA MET A 119 -37.86 -49.03 -25.31
C MET A 119 -38.45 -47.62 -25.14
N ALA A 120 -39.78 -47.48 -25.19
CA ALA A 120 -40.45 -46.21 -24.93
C ALA A 120 -40.25 -45.74 -23.47
N SER A 121 -40.33 -46.65 -22.49
CA SER A 121 -40.05 -46.33 -21.09
C SER A 121 -38.60 -45.90 -20.86
N SER A 122 -37.64 -46.63 -21.43
CA SER A 122 -36.21 -46.30 -21.37
C SER A 122 -35.94 -44.92 -21.96
N LEU A 123 -36.50 -44.62 -23.14
CA LEU A 123 -36.34 -43.32 -23.79
C LEU A 123 -36.94 -42.17 -22.96
N THR A 124 -38.05 -42.42 -22.25
CA THR A 124 -38.64 -41.41 -21.35
C THR A 124 -37.79 -41.13 -20.12
N ASP A 125 -37.14 -42.17 -19.56
CA ASP A 125 -36.25 -42.02 -18.42
C ASP A 125 -34.93 -41.34 -18.82
N ASP A 126 -34.35 -41.72 -19.96
CA ASP A 126 -33.19 -41.05 -20.55
C ASP A 126 -33.48 -39.56 -20.80
N LYS A 127 -34.65 -39.24 -21.38
CA LYS A 127 -35.07 -37.85 -21.59
C LYS A 127 -35.19 -37.09 -20.27
N ARG A 128 -35.73 -37.70 -19.22
CA ARG A 128 -35.85 -37.09 -17.89
C ARG A 128 -34.47 -36.83 -17.30
N GLU A 129 -33.55 -37.79 -17.40
CA GLU A 129 -32.17 -37.64 -16.95
C GLU A 129 -31.44 -36.52 -17.71
N LEU A 130 -31.59 -36.46 -19.02
CA LEU A 130 -30.95 -35.43 -19.85
C LEU A 130 -31.48 -34.04 -19.52
N LEU A 131 -32.78 -33.89 -19.26
CA LEU A 131 -33.37 -32.62 -18.82
C LEU A 131 -32.87 -32.21 -17.43
N ALA A 132 -32.72 -33.16 -16.50
CA ALA A 132 -32.15 -32.89 -15.19
C ALA A 132 -30.70 -32.41 -15.30
N LYS A 133 -29.85 -33.12 -16.08
CA LYS A 133 -28.47 -32.71 -16.36
C LYS A 133 -28.38 -31.34 -17.03
N TYR A 134 -29.25 -31.08 -18.00
CA TYR A 134 -29.31 -29.78 -18.68
C TYR A 134 -29.64 -28.65 -17.70
N SER A 135 -30.61 -28.87 -16.80
CA SER A 135 -30.96 -27.88 -15.78
C SER A 135 -29.82 -27.61 -14.79
N ASP A 136 -29.10 -28.65 -14.38
CA ASP A 136 -27.94 -28.54 -13.48
C ASP A 136 -26.79 -27.76 -14.14
N VAL A 137 -26.42 -28.12 -15.37
CA VAL A 137 -25.40 -27.40 -16.14
C VAL A 137 -25.78 -25.93 -16.35
N LYS A 138 -27.05 -25.64 -16.60
CA LYS A 138 -27.53 -24.26 -16.73
C LYS A 138 -27.34 -23.48 -15.42
N HIS A 139 -27.69 -24.07 -14.28
CA HIS A 139 -27.49 -23.44 -12.97
C HIS A 139 -26.01 -23.24 -12.64
N GLN A 140 -25.16 -24.21 -12.97
CA GLN A 140 -23.70 -24.08 -12.80
C GLN A 140 -23.13 -22.94 -13.66
N LEU A 141 -23.58 -22.82 -14.91
CA LEU A 141 -23.15 -21.74 -15.80
C LEU A 141 -23.56 -20.35 -15.28
N GLU A 142 -24.77 -20.23 -14.75
CA GLU A 142 -25.25 -18.99 -14.13
C GLU A 142 -24.45 -18.65 -12.86
N ALA A 143 -24.14 -19.64 -12.03
CA ALA A 143 -23.32 -19.46 -10.84
C ALA A 143 -21.88 -19.04 -11.19
N GLU A 144 -21.25 -19.66 -12.19
CA GLU A 144 -19.92 -19.25 -12.66
C GLU A 144 -19.90 -17.83 -13.22
N ARG A 145 -20.93 -17.44 -13.97
CA ARG A 145 -21.05 -16.05 -14.47
C ARG A 145 -21.10 -15.05 -13.32
N GLN A 146 -21.92 -15.31 -12.31
CA GLN A 146 -22.00 -14.45 -11.12
C GLN A 146 -20.67 -14.41 -10.35
N ALA A 147 -20.00 -15.56 -10.21
CA ALA A 147 -18.69 -15.64 -9.56
C ALA A 147 -17.63 -14.84 -10.32
N ARG A 148 -17.64 -14.90 -11.66
CA ARG A 148 -16.74 -14.14 -12.52
C ARG A 148 -16.98 -12.64 -12.42
N GLU A 149 -18.23 -12.19 -12.49
CA GLU A 149 -18.57 -10.78 -12.31
C GLU A 149 -18.15 -10.26 -10.93
N ALA A 150 -18.34 -11.06 -9.88
CA ALA A 150 -17.89 -10.72 -8.54
C ALA A 150 -16.35 -10.63 -8.44
N ALA A 151 -15.64 -11.55 -9.09
CA ALA A 151 -14.17 -11.53 -9.16
C ALA A 151 -13.65 -10.30 -9.92
N GLU A 152 -14.26 -9.94 -11.05
CA GLU A 152 -13.90 -8.74 -11.82
C GLU A 152 -14.13 -7.45 -11.02
N ARG A 153 -15.22 -7.36 -10.25
CA ARG A 153 -15.46 -6.24 -9.33
C ARG A 153 -14.40 -6.15 -8.24
N ARG A 154 -14.01 -7.29 -7.66
CA ARG A 154 -12.94 -7.34 -6.64
C ARG A 154 -11.59 -6.92 -7.23
N LEU A 155 -11.25 -7.39 -8.43
CA LEU A 155 -10.02 -7.03 -9.12
C LEU A 155 -9.95 -5.51 -9.34
N LYS A 156 -11.03 -4.91 -9.86
CA LYS A 156 -11.11 -3.46 -10.06
C LYS A 156 -10.96 -2.68 -8.75
N ALA A 157 -11.62 -3.14 -7.68
CA ALA A 157 -11.47 -2.51 -6.36
C ALA A 157 -10.03 -2.59 -5.83
N THR A 158 -9.34 -3.72 -6.06
CA THR A 158 -7.92 -3.85 -5.67
C THR A 158 -6.99 -2.99 -6.50
N GLU A 159 -7.26 -2.80 -7.80
CA GLU A 159 -6.50 -1.89 -8.67
C GLU A 159 -6.69 -0.44 -8.25
N ASP A 160 -7.92 -0.03 -7.97
CA ASP A 160 -8.23 1.33 -7.51
C ASP A 160 -7.58 1.60 -6.14
N PHE A 161 -7.61 0.62 -5.24
CA PHE A 161 -6.90 0.69 -3.95
C PHE A 161 -5.37 0.81 -4.14
N ALA A 162 -4.77 0.01 -5.03
CA ALA A 162 -3.35 0.06 -5.32
C ALA A 162 -2.92 1.43 -5.89
N LYS A 163 -3.73 2.01 -6.79
CA LYS A 163 -3.51 3.37 -7.31
C LYS A 163 -3.58 4.42 -6.23
N ALA A 164 -4.60 4.35 -5.35
CA ALA A 164 -4.74 5.28 -4.23
C ALA A 164 -3.55 5.18 -3.25
N LEU A 165 -3.06 3.96 -2.99
CA LEU A 165 -1.89 3.74 -2.16
C LEU A 165 -0.62 4.31 -2.79
N ALA A 166 -0.43 4.12 -4.10
CA ALA A 166 0.71 4.67 -4.82
C ALA A 166 0.74 6.21 -4.77
N ALA A 167 -0.41 6.86 -4.96
CA ALA A 167 -0.53 8.31 -4.84
C ALA A 167 -0.17 8.81 -3.43
N ARG A 168 -0.67 8.15 -2.38
CA ARG A 168 -0.32 8.48 -0.99
C ARG A 168 1.15 8.28 -0.67
N LEU A 169 1.77 7.24 -1.24
CA LEU A 169 3.20 7.01 -1.06
C LEU A 169 4.03 8.13 -1.69
N GLN A 170 3.64 8.59 -2.88
CA GLN A 170 4.30 9.71 -3.55
C GLN A 170 4.14 11.02 -2.76
N GLU A 171 2.95 11.31 -2.23
CA GLU A 171 2.71 12.47 -1.35
C GLU A 171 3.58 12.40 -0.09
N ALA A 172 3.66 11.23 0.56
CA ALA A 172 4.48 11.04 1.75
C ALA A 172 5.98 11.19 1.47
N GLN A 173 6.45 10.75 0.30
CA GLN A 173 7.83 10.96 -0.15
C GLN A 173 8.13 12.44 -0.34
N GLN A 174 7.23 13.18 -1.03
CA GLN A 174 7.41 14.63 -1.20
C GLN A 174 7.45 15.37 0.13
N GLN A 175 6.58 15.01 1.08
CA GLN A 175 6.61 15.59 2.43
C GLN A 175 7.91 15.28 3.19
N ALA A 176 8.45 14.07 3.02
CA ALA A 176 9.73 13.70 3.63
C ALA A 176 10.88 14.53 3.05
N ASP A 177 10.92 14.72 1.73
CA ASP A 177 11.93 15.53 1.05
C ASP A 177 11.84 17.01 1.48
N ASP A 178 10.63 17.56 1.55
CA ASP A 178 10.40 18.93 2.00
C ASP A 178 10.85 19.14 3.46
N LEU A 179 10.56 18.19 4.35
CA LEU A 179 11.00 18.21 5.75
C LEU A 179 12.53 18.08 5.87
N GLU A 180 13.16 17.27 5.02
CA GLU A 180 14.62 17.15 5.00
C GLU A 180 15.28 18.46 4.58
N ALA A 181 14.72 19.13 3.57
CA ALA A 181 15.17 20.45 3.13
C ALA A 181 15.00 21.51 4.23
N GLU A 182 13.85 21.54 4.92
CA GLU A 182 13.63 22.45 6.05
C GLU A 182 14.63 22.19 7.19
N MET A 183 14.85 20.91 7.53
CA MET A 183 15.81 20.53 8.56
C MET A 183 17.24 20.95 8.21
N ALA A 184 17.64 20.87 6.95
CA ALA A 184 18.94 21.35 6.48
C ALA A 184 19.06 22.88 6.65
N ASP A 185 18.05 23.65 6.25
CA ASP A 185 18.01 25.11 6.43
C ASP A 185 18.08 25.50 7.92
N LYS A 186 17.29 24.86 8.78
CA LYS A 186 17.31 25.12 10.22
C LYS A 186 18.67 24.79 10.84
N ARG A 187 19.33 23.71 10.41
CA ARG A 187 20.70 23.37 10.87
C ARG A 187 21.70 24.45 10.46
N GLN A 188 21.63 24.94 9.23
CA GLN A 188 22.48 26.03 8.76
C GLN A 188 22.24 27.32 9.55
N GLN A 189 20.98 27.70 9.77
CA GLN A 189 20.62 28.86 10.59
C GLN A 189 21.15 28.73 12.02
N ASN A 190 21.05 27.54 12.63
CA ASN A 190 21.57 27.30 13.98
C ASN A 190 23.10 27.46 14.03
N GLN A 191 23.83 26.98 13.03
CA GLN A 191 25.28 27.18 12.92
C GLN A 191 25.65 28.66 12.80
N VAL A 192 24.92 29.42 11.97
CA VAL A 192 25.12 30.87 11.81
C VAL A 192 24.83 31.62 13.11
N LEU A 193 23.77 31.24 13.84
CA LEU A 193 23.46 31.86 15.13
C LEU A 193 24.52 31.56 16.18
N ARG A 194 25.00 30.31 16.25
CA ARG A 194 26.09 29.92 17.16
C ARG A 194 27.36 30.71 16.91
N SER A 195 27.75 30.90 15.64
CA SER A 195 28.95 31.69 15.32
C SER A 195 28.78 33.18 15.67
N ARG A 196 27.57 33.73 15.48
CA ARG A 196 27.26 35.11 15.93
C ARG A 196 27.32 35.25 17.44
N VAL A 197 26.75 34.30 18.19
CA VAL A 197 26.82 34.30 19.66
C VAL A 197 28.26 34.21 20.14
N ALA A 198 29.06 33.28 19.60
CA ALA A 198 30.48 33.16 19.96
C ALA A 198 31.26 34.46 19.69
N LYS A 199 30.99 35.12 18.56
CA LYS A 199 31.59 36.43 18.26
C LYS A 199 31.16 37.52 19.25
N LEU A 200 29.89 37.54 19.64
CA LEU A 200 29.39 38.49 20.65
C LEU A 200 30.02 38.23 22.01
N GLU A 201 30.18 36.97 22.42
CA GLU A 201 30.88 36.58 23.66
C GLU A 201 32.35 36.99 23.64
N GLU A 202 33.02 36.88 22.49
CA GLU A 202 34.40 37.35 22.30
C GLU A 202 34.49 38.89 22.45
N VAL A 203 33.60 39.63 21.78
CA VAL A 203 33.58 41.11 21.81
C VAL A 203 33.19 41.65 23.18
N THR A 204 32.24 41.01 23.86
CA THR A 204 31.81 41.39 25.21
C THR A 204 32.77 40.93 26.31
N GLY A 205 33.81 40.17 25.95
CA GLY A 205 34.85 39.71 26.85
C GLY A 205 34.31 38.68 27.84
N GLY A 206 34.30 37.41 27.43
CA GLY A 206 33.84 36.24 28.19
C GLY A 206 34.43 36.04 29.60
N GLY A 207 34.04 36.90 30.53
CA GLY A 207 34.36 36.84 31.95
C GLY A 207 33.22 37.46 32.76
N ALA A 208 32.40 36.58 33.35
CA ALA A 208 31.49 36.80 34.48
C ALA A 208 31.24 38.27 34.89
N GLY A 209 30.13 38.83 34.41
CA GLY A 209 29.69 40.16 34.81
C GLY A 209 28.52 40.65 33.98
N ILE A 210 27.39 39.94 34.02
CA ILE A 210 26.15 40.34 33.35
C ILE A 210 25.79 41.79 33.76
N GLY A 211 25.88 42.74 32.83
CA GLY A 211 25.05 43.95 32.88
C GLY A 211 25.72 45.30 32.61
N ALA A 212 26.95 45.55 33.09
CA ALA A 212 27.52 46.90 33.07
C ALA A 212 28.83 47.01 32.26
N PRO A 213 28.99 48.03 31.40
CA PRO A 213 30.22 48.25 30.62
C PRO A 213 31.42 48.59 31.51
N ALA A 214 32.63 48.39 30.99
CA ALA A 214 33.86 48.75 31.69
C ALA A 214 33.97 50.27 31.91
N CYS A 215 34.30 50.70 33.14
CA CYS A 215 34.51 52.12 33.44
C CYS A 215 35.75 52.69 32.74
N TRP A 216 36.79 51.89 32.51
CA TRP A 216 38.01 52.32 31.84
C TRP A 216 38.29 51.48 30.58
N ARG A 217 38.21 52.16 29.44
CA ARG A 217 38.62 51.65 28.13
C ARG A 217 39.70 52.55 27.52
N LYS A 218 40.46 52.00 26.58
CA LYS A 218 41.46 52.72 25.80
C LYS A 218 40.76 53.56 24.74
N GLY A 219 40.82 54.89 24.88
CA GLY A 219 39.96 55.80 24.14
C GLY A 219 38.55 55.79 24.71
N ASP A 220 37.78 56.86 24.53
CA ASP A 220 36.36 56.93 24.94
C ASP A 220 35.44 56.10 24.03
N ASP A 221 36.03 55.14 23.31
CA ASP A 221 35.38 54.23 22.38
C ASP A 221 34.78 53.03 23.15
N PRO A 222 33.47 52.72 22.95
CA PRO A 222 32.88 51.50 23.49
C PRO A 222 33.63 50.22 23.09
N ASP A 223 34.33 50.20 21.95
CA ASP A 223 35.12 49.08 21.45
C ASP A 223 36.59 49.12 21.91
N GLY A 224 36.98 50.14 22.68
CA GLY A 224 38.33 50.32 23.20
C GLY A 224 38.77 49.18 24.13
N ALA A 225 40.06 48.83 24.06
CA ALA A 225 40.67 47.79 24.89
C ALA A 225 40.50 48.08 26.40
N LEU A 226 40.20 47.05 27.20
CA LEU A 226 40.03 47.17 28.65
C LEU A 226 41.30 47.69 29.33
N GLN A 227 41.13 48.64 30.26
CA GLN A 227 42.19 49.11 31.14
C GLN A 227 41.91 48.66 32.57
N TYR A 228 42.95 48.15 33.23
CA TYR A 228 42.83 47.51 34.53
C TYR A 228 43.13 48.50 35.65
N LEU A 229 42.37 48.41 36.73
CA LEU A 229 42.59 49.20 37.94
C LEU A 229 43.80 48.63 38.70
N ALA A 230 43.74 47.37 39.09
CA ALA A 230 44.79 46.74 39.88
C ALA A 230 45.12 45.34 39.38
N ASN A 231 46.31 44.87 39.73
CA ASN A 231 46.61 43.45 39.77
C ASN A 231 46.32 42.97 41.19
N VAL A 232 45.63 41.85 41.32
CA VAL A 232 45.26 41.24 42.59
C VAL A 232 45.75 39.81 42.56
N LYS A 233 46.68 39.48 43.44
CA LYS A 233 47.16 38.11 43.65
C LYS A 233 46.64 37.58 44.96
N ALA A 234 45.86 36.50 44.93
CA ALA A 234 45.34 35.85 46.12
C ALA A 234 46.32 34.82 46.67
N PHE A 235 46.46 34.82 48.00
CA PHE A 235 47.20 33.84 48.78
C PHE A 235 46.29 33.33 49.90
N ASN A 236 46.76 32.32 50.64
CA ASN A 236 46.03 31.76 51.77
C ASN A 236 45.88 32.83 52.89
N GLY A 237 44.75 33.52 52.89
CA GLY A 237 44.33 34.47 53.93
C GLY A 237 44.59 35.96 53.64
N TYR A 238 45.36 36.30 52.59
CA TYR A 238 45.67 37.70 52.24
C TYR A 238 45.74 37.92 50.73
N LEU A 239 45.75 39.19 50.32
CA LEU A 239 45.85 39.62 48.94
C LEU A 239 47.13 40.45 48.76
N ILE A 240 47.81 40.30 47.64
CA ILE A 240 48.79 41.29 47.18
C ILE A 240 48.13 42.09 46.08
N VAL A 241 47.93 43.37 46.34
CA VAL A 241 47.40 44.28 45.33
C VAL A 241 48.59 45.05 44.74
N SER A 242 48.48 45.47 43.48
CA SER A 242 49.41 46.44 42.88
C SER A 242 48.72 47.26 41.81
N PRO A 243 49.14 48.52 41.56
CA PRO A 243 48.58 49.33 40.49
C PRO A 243 48.73 48.66 39.12
N ALA A 244 47.64 48.61 38.34
CA ALA A 244 47.67 48.13 36.95
C ALA A 244 47.24 49.21 35.94
N TRP A 245 46.83 50.38 36.41
CA TRP A 245 46.35 51.46 35.55
C TRP A 245 47.50 52.14 34.80
N PRO A 246 47.28 52.57 33.55
CA PRO A 246 48.27 53.32 32.78
C PRO A 246 48.51 54.70 33.40
N ALA A 247 49.66 55.30 33.11
CA ALA A 247 50.02 56.63 33.62
C ALA A 247 48.96 57.70 33.30
N SER A 248 48.29 57.59 32.14
CA SER A 248 47.22 58.50 31.72
C SER A 248 45.97 58.48 32.59
N ARG A 249 45.78 57.47 33.44
CA ARG A 249 44.64 57.33 34.36
C ARG A 249 45.02 57.60 35.82
N ALA A 250 46.23 58.10 36.09
CA ALA A 250 46.71 58.32 37.46
C ALA A 250 45.79 59.26 38.26
N ASP A 251 45.37 60.37 37.67
CA ASP A 251 44.48 61.33 38.34
C ASP A 251 43.09 60.74 38.61
N GLN A 252 42.59 59.92 37.70
CA GLN A 252 41.32 59.22 37.88
C GLN A 252 41.41 58.14 38.97
N ALA A 253 42.53 57.44 39.07
CA ALA A 253 42.79 56.50 40.17
C ALA A 253 42.86 57.24 41.52
N ALA A 254 43.56 58.38 41.56
CA ALA A 254 43.65 59.22 42.75
C ALA A 254 42.27 59.75 43.19
N ALA A 255 41.41 60.13 42.23
CA ALA A 255 40.03 60.54 42.51
C ALA A 255 39.16 59.42 43.09
N LEU A 256 39.46 58.15 42.80
CA LEU A 256 38.86 56.98 43.44
C LEU A 256 39.43 56.69 44.84
N GLY A 257 40.37 57.51 45.31
CA GLY A 257 41.09 57.31 46.57
C GLY A 257 42.17 56.23 46.50
N LEU A 258 42.62 55.87 45.29
CA LEU A 258 43.71 54.92 45.12
C LEU A 258 45.04 55.65 44.98
N ASP A 259 45.95 55.32 45.89
CA ASP A 259 47.35 55.72 45.80
C ASP A 259 48.23 54.51 45.48
N ARG A 260 49.28 54.73 44.69
CA ARG A 260 50.26 53.70 44.34
C ARG A 260 50.97 53.16 45.58
N GLN A 261 51.20 53.99 46.59
CA GLN A 261 51.83 53.53 47.84
C GLN A 261 50.86 52.66 48.66
N MET A 262 49.57 53.02 48.69
CA MET A 262 48.53 52.24 49.37
C MET A 262 48.33 50.86 48.75
N LEU A 263 48.32 50.77 47.42
CA LEU A 263 48.15 49.50 46.71
C LEU A 263 49.45 48.73 46.53
N GLY A 264 50.61 49.18 47.04
CA GLY A 264 51.91 48.58 46.73
C GLY A 264 52.30 47.37 47.60
N GLY A 265 51.36 46.66 48.22
CA GLY A 265 51.71 45.65 49.23
C GLY A 265 50.62 44.66 49.62
N VAL A 266 50.87 43.99 50.75
CA VAL A 266 49.99 42.98 51.33
C VAL A 266 48.77 43.65 51.95
N MET A 267 47.57 43.22 51.55
CA MET A 267 46.30 43.68 52.08
C MET A 267 45.57 42.53 52.77
N SER A 268 45.04 42.80 53.96
CA SER A 268 44.08 41.90 54.60
C SER A 268 42.75 41.92 53.83
N ARG A 269 41.91 40.89 54.05
CA ARG A 269 40.56 40.83 53.47
C ARG A 269 39.71 42.04 53.85
N SER A 270 39.83 42.52 55.10
CA SER A 270 39.12 43.69 55.60
C SER A 270 39.60 44.98 54.95
N ASP A 271 40.92 45.13 54.74
CA ASP A 271 41.47 46.32 54.09
C ASP A 271 41.07 46.37 52.63
N PHE A 272 41.13 45.23 51.94
CA PHE A 272 40.67 45.11 50.56
C PHE A 272 39.20 45.53 50.44
N ARG A 273 38.31 44.95 51.26
CA ARG A 273 36.88 45.31 51.28
C ARG A 273 36.68 46.79 51.52
N ARG A 274 37.36 47.38 52.51
CA ARG A 274 37.23 48.81 52.84
C ARG A 274 37.64 49.72 51.68
N VAL A 275 38.74 49.40 51.01
CA VAL A 275 39.26 50.19 49.88
C VAL A 275 38.39 50.02 48.64
N PHE A 276 38.12 48.77 48.25
CA PHE A 276 37.39 48.47 47.02
C PHE A 276 35.89 48.70 47.11
N ARG A 277 35.31 48.83 48.32
CA ARG A 277 33.91 49.22 48.46
C ARG A 277 33.60 50.60 47.86
N ARG A 278 34.49 51.57 48.05
CA ARG A 278 34.31 52.92 47.49
C ARG A 278 34.35 52.90 45.95
N ILE A 279 35.21 52.06 45.38
CA ILE A 279 35.33 51.85 43.94
C ILE A 279 34.05 51.19 43.41
N TYR A 280 33.55 50.17 44.10
CA TYR A 280 32.30 49.50 43.76
C TYR A 280 31.12 50.49 43.76
N ASP A 281 30.97 51.27 44.84
CA ASP A 281 29.90 52.24 44.96
C ASP A 281 30.00 53.35 43.89
N ASP A 282 31.21 53.74 43.48
CA ASP A 282 31.41 54.66 42.35
C ASP A 282 31.01 54.04 41.01
N SER A 283 31.34 52.76 40.81
CA SER A 283 30.99 52.02 39.61
C SER A 283 29.47 51.87 39.44
N GLU A 284 28.76 51.57 40.54
CA GLU A 284 27.29 51.53 40.60
C GLU A 284 26.67 52.86 40.19
N ARG A 285 27.15 53.98 40.79
CA ARG A 285 26.64 55.32 40.47
C ARG A 285 26.81 55.70 39.00
N ARG A 286 27.86 55.19 38.36
CA ARG A 286 28.17 55.46 36.94
C ARG A 286 27.55 54.45 35.98
N GLY A 287 26.90 53.39 36.48
CA GLY A 287 26.40 52.30 35.64
C GLY A 287 27.49 51.54 34.89
N CYS A 288 28.71 51.46 35.45
CA CYS A 288 29.85 50.78 34.85
C CYS A 288 30.57 49.89 35.87
N ARG A 289 31.58 49.11 35.46
CA ARG A 289 32.39 48.28 36.36
C ARG A 289 33.89 48.43 36.12
N TYR A 290 34.66 48.49 37.20
CA TYR A 290 36.12 48.48 37.13
C TYR A 290 36.63 47.04 37.03
N TYR A 291 37.65 46.84 36.19
CA TYR A 291 38.28 45.54 35.98
C TYR A 291 39.60 45.45 36.74
N VAL A 292 39.88 44.29 37.34
CA VAL A 292 41.17 43.93 37.93
C VAL A 292 41.74 42.69 37.25
N ARG A 293 43.06 42.60 37.17
CA ARG A 293 43.74 41.35 36.80
C ARG A 293 43.84 40.49 38.04
N TYR A 294 43.24 39.32 38.02
CA TYR A 294 43.15 38.45 39.19
C TYR A 294 43.89 37.15 38.95
N ASP A 295 44.80 36.82 39.86
CA ASP A 295 45.60 35.59 39.90
C ASP A 295 45.43 34.92 41.27
N ASN A 296 44.85 33.73 41.28
CA ASN A 296 44.58 32.96 42.49
C ASN A 296 45.34 31.62 42.50
N ASN A 297 46.34 31.45 41.63
CA ASN A 297 47.09 30.20 41.50
C ASN A 297 47.86 29.83 42.79
N ALA A 298 48.13 30.81 43.66
CA ALA A 298 48.82 30.59 44.92
C ALA A 298 47.89 30.15 46.07
N VAL A 299 46.58 30.05 45.85
CA VAL A 299 45.60 29.55 46.83
C VAL A 299 45.34 28.07 46.57
N THR A 300 45.77 27.22 47.49
CA THR A 300 45.66 25.75 47.34
C THR A 300 44.41 25.18 48.01
N ASP A 301 43.84 25.86 49.01
CA ASP A 301 42.64 25.43 49.70
C ASP A 301 41.37 25.88 48.97
N ALA A 302 40.48 24.95 48.66
CA ALA A 302 39.27 25.23 47.85
C ALA A 302 38.27 26.17 48.56
N ASN A 303 38.20 26.13 49.90
CA ASN A 303 37.31 27.01 50.66
C ASN A 303 37.87 28.44 50.69
N GLN A 304 39.19 28.58 50.88
CA GLN A 304 39.88 29.86 50.77
C GLN A 304 39.77 30.43 49.36
N LEU A 305 39.95 29.61 48.33
CA LEU A 305 39.83 30.01 46.93
C LEU A 305 38.44 30.62 46.66
N ARG A 306 37.37 29.92 47.04
CA ARG A 306 36.00 30.43 46.92
C ARG A 306 35.81 31.74 47.70
N ALA A 307 36.32 31.80 48.92
CA ALA A 307 36.18 32.98 49.78
C ALA A 307 37.00 34.19 49.30
N MET A 308 38.06 33.98 48.52
CA MET A 308 38.83 35.04 47.86
C MET A 308 38.18 35.47 46.55
N ASP A 309 37.71 34.53 45.73
CA ASP A 309 36.96 34.81 44.51
C ASP A 309 35.72 35.66 44.84
N GLU A 310 34.92 35.26 45.83
CA GLU A 310 33.74 36.01 46.27
C GLU A 310 34.09 37.41 46.81
N LEU A 311 35.21 37.53 47.55
CA LEU A 311 35.67 38.82 48.07
C LEU A 311 36.00 39.80 46.94
N VAL A 312 36.69 39.33 45.90
CA VAL A 312 37.13 40.17 44.78
C VAL A 312 35.97 40.44 43.82
N GLU A 313 35.25 39.40 43.39
CA GLU A 313 34.09 39.50 42.49
C GLU A 313 32.96 40.36 43.09
N GLY A 314 32.82 40.38 44.42
CA GLY A 314 31.84 41.23 45.11
C GLY A 314 32.10 42.73 45.02
N HIS A 315 33.26 43.17 44.52
CA HIS A 315 33.63 44.59 44.46
C HIS A 315 34.11 45.06 43.09
N VAL A 316 34.62 44.16 42.24
CA VAL A 316 35.19 44.49 40.92
C VAL A 316 34.97 43.34 39.95
N TYR A 317 35.00 43.64 38.65
CA TYR A 317 35.03 42.61 37.62
C TYR A 317 36.43 42.05 37.48
N ILE A 318 36.52 40.74 37.31
CA ILE A 318 37.80 40.04 37.26
C ILE A 318 38.16 39.66 35.83
N TYR A 319 39.40 39.90 35.46
CA TYR A 319 40.05 39.27 34.33
C TYR A 319 41.04 38.24 34.86
N ARG A 320 40.68 36.97 34.77
CA ARG A 320 41.50 35.86 35.29
C ARG A 320 42.73 35.71 34.40
N THR A 321 43.88 36.12 34.92
CA THR A 321 45.16 35.90 34.23
C THR A 321 45.70 34.54 34.64
N ARG A 322 45.72 33.58 33.70
CA ARG A 322 46.64 32.44 33.82
C ARG A 322 48.05 32.98 33.54
N LEU A 323 48.71 33.53 34.55
CA LEU A 323 50.14 33.81 34.46
C LEU A 323 50.82 32.44 34.29
N ARG A 324 51.34 32.19 33.10
CA ARG A 324 52.30 31.11 32.86
C ARG A 324 53.63 31.46 33.51
#